data_AF-A0A7Y3MQM4-F1
#
_entry.id   AF-A0A7Y3MQM4-F1
#
_cell.length_a   1.000
_cell.length_b   1.000
_cell.length_c   1.000
_cell.angle_alpha   90.00
_cell.angle_beta   90.00
_cell.angle_gamma   90.00
#
_symmetry.space_group_name_H-M   'P 1'
#
loop_
_entity.id
_entity.type
_entity.pdbx_description
1 polymer ?
#
loop_
_entity_poly.entity_id
_entity_poly.type
_entity_poly.pdbx_seq_one_letter_code
_entity_poly.pdbx_strand_id
1 'polypeptide(L)'
;MKTIKLLRYFTRKFSALLFVLLISINLNAQILDKVEGSPDKPETQVTEVVYWNVKAYSPDAQLLRIKAISKDGKIHDIKAIQDSYDTSVLNVKALVSGKVLPIKLIVRGNEPFYSVKAIDLDGTLIDVKAFAPRGDVLDIKGVKRTGNVINLRAITKDGVFYTIVAVSPAGEVNYVKGLKMLDSDVEAIISGVSVFAHVKALKQ
;
A
#
# COMPACT_ATOMS: atom_id res chain seq x y z
N MET A 1 82.65 5.89 -30.98
CA MET A 1 83.75 4.91 -30.78
C MET A 1 83.26 3.86 -29.79
N LYS A 2 83.12 2.58 -30.22
CA LYS A 2 82.90 1.34 -29.42
C LYS A 2 81.57 1.30 -28.61
N THR A 3 80.62 0.37 -28.76
CA THR A 3 80.63 -1.02 -29.25
C THR A 3 79.20 -1.46 -29.59
N ILE A 4 79.04 -2.01 -30.80
CA ILE A 4 77.93 -2.88 -31.23
C ILE A 4 78.28 -4.32 -30.79
N LYS A 5 77.25 -5.12 -30.48
CA LYS A 5 77.17 -6.60 -30.39
C LYS A 5 76.73 -7.12 -29.01
N LEU A 6 75.43 -7.15 -28.77
CA LEU A 6 74.79 -8.39 -28.32
C LEU A 6 73.46 -8.54 -29.08
N LEU A 7 73.66 -9.02 -30.29
CA LEU A 7 72.68 -9.33 -31.31
C LEU A 7 72.08 -10.71 -30.98
N ARG A 8 70.76 -10.80 -31.04
CA ARG A 8 70.00 -11.97 -31.51
C ARG A 8 70.46 -13.34 -31.00
N TYR A 9 69.97 -13.76 -29.83
CA TYR A 9 69.59 -15.16 -29.65
C TYR A 9 68.70 -15.31 -28.40
N PHE A 10 67.40 -15.00 -28.52
CA PHE A 10 66.33 -15.76 -27.84
C PHE A 10 64.95 -15.30 -28.32
N THR A 11 64.81 -15.22 -29.64
CA THR A 11 63.50 -15.31 -30.30
C THR A 11 62.94 -16.71 -30.08
N ARG A 12 61.62 -16.78 -29.82
CA ARG A 12 60.75 -17.95 -29.58
C ARG A 12 60.58 -18.27 -28.08
N LYS A 13 59.32 -18.17 -27.64
CA LYS A 13 58.72 -18.74 -26.39
C LYS A 13 58.21 -17.77 -25.32
N PHE A 14 57.86 -16.53 -25.67
CA PHE A 14 57.03 -15.70 -24.77
C PHE A 14 55.84 -15.00 -25.46
N SER A 15 55.36 -15.58 -26.57
CA SER A 15 54.29 -15.04 -27.42
C SER A 15 53.01 -15.90 -27.39
N ALA A 16 52.75 -16.66 -26.33
CA ALA A 16 51.60 -17.58 -26.27
C ALA A 16 50.70 -17.44 -25.04
N LEU A 17 50.99 -16.52 -24.10
CA LEU A 17 50.19 -16.41 -22.87
C LEU A 17 49.43 -15.09 -22.71
N LEU A 18 49.53 -14.17 -23.67
CA LEU A 18 48.82 -12.88 -23.66
C LEU A 18 47.82 -12.73 -24.82
N PHE A 19 47.43 -13.84 -25.45
CA PHE A 19 46.43 -13.86 -26.53
C PHE A 19 45.16 -14.63 -26.17
N VAL A 20 45.13 -15.30 -25.02
CA VAL A 20 43.96 -16.04 -24.53
C VAL A 20 42.99 -15.16 -23.72
N LEU A 21 43.39 -13.93 -23.36
CA LEU A 21 42.58 -13.02 -22.55
C LEU A 21 41.74 -12.00 -23.35
N LEU A 22 41.72 -12.07 -24.69
CA LEU A 22 41.08 -11.06 -25.56
C LEU A 22 40.02 -11.62 -26.53
N ILE A 23 39.62 -12.90 -26.43
CA ILE A 23 38.61 -13.52 -27.31
C ILE A 23 37.29 -13.77 -26.56
N SER A 24 36.87 -12.85 -25.70
CA SER A 24 35.59 -12.99 -25.00
C SER A 24 34.78 -11.70 -24.97
N ILE A 25 34.69 -11.01 -26.11
CA ILE A 25 33.56 -10.10 -26.37
C ILE A 25 33.36 -9.88 -27.88
N ASN A 26 32.42 -10.63 -28.48
CA ASN A 26 31.17 -10.12 -29.09
C ASN A 26 30.64 -10.96 -30.28
N LEU A 27 29.37 -11.40 -30.11
CA LEU A 27 28.27 -11.66 -31.08
C LEU A 27 28.53 -12.66 -32.24
N ASN A 28 27.63 -13.59 -32.59
CA ASN A 28 26.18 -13.45 -32.73
C ASN A 28 25.45 -14.83 -32.74
N ALA A 29 24.13 -14.74 -32.62
CA ALA A 29 23.08 -15.74 -32.37
C ALA A 29 22.98 -16.98 -33.30
N GLN A 30 22.63 -18.12 -32.68
CA GLN A 30 21.58 -19.02 -33.17
C GLN A 30 20.71 -19.51 -32.00
N ILE A 31 19.40 -19.40 -32.20
CA ILE A 31 18.31 -19.80 -31.30
C ILE A 31 18.17 -21.32 -31.35
N LEU A 32 18.00 -21.97 -30.19
CA LEU A 32 17.43 -23.31 -30.09
C LEU A 32 16.47 -23.33 -28.90
N ASP A 33 15.17 -23.37 -29.21
CA ASP A 33 14.09 -23.47 -28.24
C ASP A 33 14.23 -24.74 -27.40
N LYS A 34 14.37 -24.58 -26.09
CA LYS A 34 13.96 -25.61 -25.13
C LYS A 34 13.23 -24.94 -23.97
N VAL A 35 11.90 -24.97 -24.06
CA VAL A 35 10.99 -24.67 -22.96
C VAL A 35 11.16 -25.78 -21.91
N GLU A 36 11.80 -25.46 -20.80
CA GLU A 36 11.73 -26.23 -19.55
C GLU A 36 11.28 -25.24 -18.46
N GLY A 37 9.94 -25.14 -18.27
CA GLY A 37 9.37 -24.68 -17.00
C GLY A 37 9.67 -25.73 -15.93
N SER A 38 9.75 -25.45 -14.64
CA SER A 38 9.32 -24.33 -13.81
C SER A 38 10.18 -24.38 -12.54
N PRO A 39 10.59 -23.27 -11.89
CA PRO A 39 10.93 -23.34 -10.48
C PRO A 39 9.61 -23.48 -9.72
N ASP A 40 9.48 -24.55 -8.94
CA ASP A 40 8.40 -24.78 -7.98
C ASP A 40 8.29 -23.57 -7.02
N LYS A 41 7.58 -22.53 -7.45
CA LYS A 41 7.02 -21.53 -6.56
C LYS A 41 5.75 -22.19 -6.03
N PRO A 42 5.62 -22.43 -4.72
CA PRO A 42 4.37 -22.95 -4.19
C PRO A 42 3.25 -22.04 -4.68
N GLU A 43 2.28 -22.62 -5.39
CA GLU A 43 1.08 -21.92 -5.80
C GLU A 43 0.49 -21.26 -4.56
N THR A 44 0.39 -19.93 -4.57
CA THR A 44 -0.26 -19.19 -3.49
C THR A 44 -1.68 -19.75 -3.37
N GLN A 45 -1.98 -20.43 -2.26
CA GLN A 45 -3.34 -20.87 -1.97
C GLN A 45 -4.26 -19.65 -2.07
N VAL A 46 -5.19 -19.68 -3.04
CA VAL A 46 -6.19 -18.63 -3.21
C VAL A 46 -7.18 -18.78 -2.06
N THR A 47 -6.89 -18.14 -0.93
CA THR A 47 -7.85 -18.03 0.15
C THR A 47 -9.03 -17.18 -0.32
N GLU A 48 -10.26 -17.65 -0.09
CA GLU A 48 -11.45 -16.84 -0.35
C GLU A 48 -11.34 -15.49 0.38
N VAL A 49 -11.66 -14.41 -0.33
CA VAL A 49 -11.58 -13.06 0.24
C VAL A 49 -12.67 -12.88 1.28
N VAL A 50 -12.28 -12.60 2.52
CA VAL A 50 -13.21 -12.32 3.62
C VAL A 50 -13.32 -10.81 3.84
N TYR A 51 -14.55 -10.30 3.86
CA TYR A 51 -14.82 -8.88 4.05
C TYR A 51 -15.24 -8.57 5.49
N TRP A 52 -14.44 -7.75 6.17
CA TRP A 52 -14.71 -7.27 7.52
C TRP A 52 -15.49 -5.96 7.47
N ASN A 53 -16.51 -5.83 8.31
CA ASN A 53 -17.33 -4.63 8.39
C ASN A 53 -16.59 -3.51 9.11
N VAL A 54 -16.40 -2.37 8.44
CA VAL A 54 -15.83 -1.17 9.06
C VAL A 54 -16.94 -0.34 9.72
N LYS A 55 -16.78 -0.03 11.01
CA LYS A 55 -17.79 0.61 11.87
C LYS A 55 -17.15 1.68 12.75
N ALA A 56 -17.96 2.64 13.19
CA ALA A 56 -17.58 3.56 14.27
C ALA A 56 -18.23 3.07 15.57
N TYR A 57 -17.42 2.70 16.54
CA TYR A 57 -17.80 2.30 17.88
C TYR A 57 -17.89 3.53 18.79
N SER A 58 -19.08 3.77 19.33
CA SER A 58 -19.37 4.88 20.22
C SER A 58 -19.01 4.55 21.68
N PRO A 59 -18.85 5.56 22.55
CA PRO A 59 -18.68 5.35 23.99
C PRO A 59 -19.84 4.57 24.65
N ASP A 60 -21.05 4.68 24.12
CA ASP A 60 -22.26 3.94 24.56
C ASP A 60 -22.48 2.61 23.82
N ALA A 61 -21.42 2.03 23.24
CA ALA A 61 -21.38 0.71 22.61
C ALA A 61 -22.25 0.53 21.34
N GLN A 62 -22.63 1.62 20.67
CA GLN A 62 -23.28 1.58 19.36
C GLN A 62 -22.26 1.45 18.22
N LEU A 63 -22.61 0.67 17.21
CA LEU A 63 -21.82 0.50 15.99
C LEU A 63 -22.45 1.25 14.82
N LEU A 64 -21.90 2.43 14.51
CA LEU A 64 -22.34 3.24 13.38
C LEU A 64 -21.82 2.66 12.06
N ARG A 65 -22.66 2.73 11.02
CA ARG A 65 -22.25 2.36 9.66
C ARG A 65 -21.27 3.39 9.13
N ILE A 66 -20.20 2.93 8.52
CA ILE A 66 -19.26 3.78 7.78
C ILE A 66 -19.41 3.48 6.30
N LYS A 67 -19.55 4.52 5.49
CA LYS A 67 -19.74 4.40 4.03
C LYS A 67 -18.91 5.43 3.30
N ALA A 68 -18.62 5.11 2.05
CA ALA A 68 -18.13 6.06 1.07
C ALA A 68 -19.33 6.74 0.39
N ILE A 69 -19.25 8.05 0.12
CA ILE A 69 -20.29 8.84 -0.53
C ILE A 69 -19.67 9.51 -1.75
N SER A 70 -20.11 9.05 -2.93
CA SER A 70 -19.70 9.61 -4.22
C SER A 70 -20.31 11.00 -4.42
N LYS A 71 -19.75 11.78 -5.36
CA LYS A 71 -20.20 13.16 -5.64
C LYS A 71 -21.68 13.24 -6.07
N ASP A 72 -22.20 12.18 -6.69
CA ASP A 72 -23.61 12.02 -7.06
C ASP A 72 -24.52 11.63 -5.88
N GLY A 73 -23.97 11.52 -4.67
CA GLY A 73 -24.68 11.11 -3.46
C GLY A 73 -24.81 9.60 -3.29
N LYS A 74 -24.26 8.78 -4.20
CA LYS A 74 -24.35 7.33 -4.09
C LYS A 74 -23.52 6.81 -2.90
N ILE A 75 -24.13 5.92 -2.12
CA ILE A 75 -23.55 5.34 -0.92
C ILE A 75 -22.91 3.99 -1.23
N HIS A 76 -21.69 3.79 -0.75
CA HIS A 76 -20.85 2.65 -1.05
C HIS A 76 -20.29 1.99 0.21
N ASP A 77 -20.11 0.67 0.13
CA ASP A 77 -19.57 -0.10 1.24
C ASP A 77 -18.08 0.15 1.46
N ILE A 78 -17.68 0.12 2.72
CA ILE A 78 -16.27 0.14 3.12
C ILE A 78 -16.00 -1.14 3.91
N LYS A 79 -14.94 -1.85 3.50
CA LYS A 79 -14.55 -3.13 4.08
C LYS A 79 -13.05 -3.15 4.37
N ALA A 80 -12.68 -3.83 5.45
CA ALA A 80 -11.34 -4.38 5.54
C ALA A 80 -11.31 -5.71 4.80
N ILE A 81 -10.27 -5.91 3.99
CA ILE A 81 -10.14 -7.06 3.09
C ILE A 81 -9.09 -8.00 3.69
N GLN A 82 -9.51 -9.22 3.98
CA GLN A 82 -8.66 -10.33 4.34
C GLN A 82 -8.53 -11.25 3.12
N ASP A 83 -7.33 -11.30 2.58
CA ASP A 83 -6.91 -12.08 1.41
C ASP A 83 -5.83 -13.11 1.77
N SER A 84 -5.61 -13.34 3.07
CA SER A 84 -4.71 -14.36 3.60
C SER A 84 -5.14 -14.80 5.00
N TYR A 85 -4.45 -15.79 5.57
CA TYR A 85 -4.64 -16.21 6.96
C TYR A 85 -4.13 -15.18 7.98
N ASP A 86 -3.22 -14.29 7.60
CA ASP A 86 -2.71 -13.25 8.51
C ASP A 86 -3.71 -12.09 8.60
N THR A 87 -4.29 -11.93 9.79
CA THR A 87 -5.23 -10.85 10.11
C THR A 87 -4.58 -9.69 10.85
N SER A 88 -3.26 -9.67 10.99
CA SER A 88 -2.53 -8.63 11.72
C SER A 88 -2.69 -7.24 11.09
N VAL A 89 -2.68 -7.17 9.75
CA VAL A 89 -2.80 -5.93 8.98
C VAL A 89 -3.68 -6.14 7.75
N LEU A 90 -4.87 -5.56 7.77
CA LEU A 90 -5.82 -5.64 6.65
C LEU A 90 -5.92 -4.32 5.89
N ASN A 91 -6.11 -4.41 4.57
CA ASN A 91 -6.38 -3.26 3.73
C ASN A 91 -7.81 -2.76 3.92
N VAL A 92 -8.00 -1.47 4.19
CA VAL A 92 -9.33 -0.84 4.24
C VAL A 92 -9.62 -0.17 2.89
N LYS A 93 -10.73 -0.57 2.26
CA LYS A 93 -11.10 -0.19 0.89
C LYS A 93 -12.57 0.20 0.78
N ALA A 94 -12.87 1.09 -0.17
CA ALA A 94 -14.25 1.37 -0.59
C ALA A 94 -14.62 0.51 -1.81
N LEU A 95 -15.84 -0.02 -1.83
CA LEU A 95 -16.39 -0.84 -2.91
C LEU A 95 -17.34 0.02 -3.75
N VAL A 96 -16.80 0.65 -4.80
CA VAL A 96 -17.49 1.69 -5.58
C VAL A 96 -17.73 1.18 -6.99
N SER A 97 -18.99 0.89 -7.32
CA SER A 97 -19.43 0.49 -8.68
C SER A 97 -18.57 -0.63 -9.28
N GLY A 98 -18.35 -1.70 -8.51
CA GLY A 98 -17.53 -2.86 -8.92
C GLY A 98 -16.00 -2.67 -8.77
N LYS A 99 -15.54 -1.46 -8.41
CA LYS A 99 -14.13 -1.16 -8.16
C LYS A 99 -13.79 -1.24 -6.67
N VAL A 100 -12.54 -1.59 -6.37
CA VAL A 100 -11.98 -1.59 -5.00
C VAL A 100 -11.01 -0.43 -4.85
N LEU A 101 -11.48 0.66 -4.24
CA LEU A 101 -10.73 1.91 -4.15
C LEU A 101 -9.94 2.02 -2.82
N PRO A 102 -8.70 2.54 -2.85
CA PRO A 102 -7.94 2.78 -1.62
C PRO A 102 -8.58 3.87 -0.77
N ILE A 103 -8.63 3.65 0.55
CA ILE A 103 -8.91 4.70 1.54
C ILE A 103 -7.59 5.16 2.17
N LYS A 104 -7.39 6.46 2.23
CA LYS A 104 -6.16 7.10 2.67
C LYS A 104 -6.43 8.34 3.52
N LEU A 105 -5.43 8.71 4.31
CA LEU A 105 -5.36 10.04 4.90
C LEU A 105 -4.72 10.97 3.86
N ILE A 106 -5.38 12.05 3.52
CA ILE A 106 -4.89 13.03 2.55
C ILE A 106 -3.98 14.04 3.27
N VAL A 107 -2.94 14.53 2.57
CA VAL A 107 -2.10 15.62 3.09
C VAL A 107 -2.98 16.77 3.56
N ARG A 108 -2.72 17.21 4.78
CA ARG A 108 -3.49 18.25 5.44
C ARG A 108 -3.07 19.60 4.87
N GLY A 109 -4.05 20.41 4.47
CA GLY A 109 -3.85 21.85 4.30
C GLY A 109 -3.89 22.56 5.65
N ASN A 110 -4.68 23.62 5.75
CA ASN A 110 -4.84 24.41 6.98
C ASN A 110 -5.91 23.85 7.95
N GLU A 111 -6.33 22.60 7.75
CA GLU A 111 -7.35 21.95 8.59
C GLU A 111 -6.74 21.45 9.91
N PRO A 112 -7.51 21.39 11.01
CA PRO A 112 -7.01 20.87 12.28
C PRO A 112 -6.70 19.36 12.21
N PHE A 113 -7.49 18.60 11.44
CA PHE A 113 -7.37 17.15 11.33
C PHE A 113 -7.19 16.67 9.90
N TYR A 114 -6.52 15.52 9.74
CA TYR A 114 -6.35 14.88 8.44
C TYR A 114 -7.68 14.30 7.94
N SER A 115 -8.02 14.56 6.69
CA SER A 115 -9.23 14.00 6.08
C SER A 115 -8.99 12.56 5.63
N VAL A 116 -9.96 11.68 5.91
CA VAL A 116 -9.99 10.31 5.38
C VAL A 116 -10.87 10.28 4.14
N LYS A 117 -10.32 9.83 3.01
CA LYS A 117 -11.02 9.80 1.71
C LYS A 117 -10.73 8.49 1.00
N ALA A 118 -11.69 8.02 0.19
CA ALA A 118 -11.40 7.08 -0.89
C ALA A 118 -10.88 7.86 -2.11
N ILE A 119 -9.99 7.26 -2.89
CA ILE A 119 -9.40 7.86 -4.08
C ILE A 119 -9.80 7.01 -5.29
N ASP A 120 -10.55 7.58 -6.23
CA ASP A 120 -10.90 6.91 -7.49
C ASP A 120 -9.70 6.93 -8.46
N LEU A 121 -9.82 6.19 -9.56
CA LEU A 121 -8.76 6.00 -10.56
C LEU A 121 -8.35 7.31 -11.25
N ASP A 122 -9.26 8.28 -11.34
CA ASP A 122 -9.02 9.62 -11.90
C ASP A 122 -8.49 10.64 -10.86
N GLY A 123 -8.30 10.22 -9.61
CA GLY A 123 -7.90 11.09 -8.51
C GLY A 123 -9.07 11.78 -7.80
N THR A 124 -10.32 11.53 -8.21
CA THR A 124 -11.48 12.05 -7.50
C THR A 124 -11.51 11.54 -6.07
N LEU A 125 -11.62 12.47 -5.13
CA LEU A 125 -11.79 12.16 -3.72
C LEU A 125 -13.26 11.88 -3.41
N ILE A 126 -13.49 10.74 -2.76
CA ILE A 126 -14.80 10.26 -2.32
C ILE A 126 -14.86 10.36 -0.80
N ASP A 127 -15.95 10.93 -0.30
CA ASP A 127 -16.13 11.20 1.12
C ASP A 127 -16.32 9.90 1.90
N VAL A 128 -15.67 9.80 3.06
CA VAL A 128 -15.84 8.68 3.99
C VAL A 128 -16.50 9.21 5.26
N LYS A 129 -17.71 8.73 5.55
CA LYS A 129 -18.55 9.25 6.64
C LYS A 129 -19.14 8.13 7.49
N ALA A 130 -19.42 8.43 8.76
CA ALA A 130 -20.22 7.58 9.62
C ALA A 130 -21.68 8.08 9.70
N PHE A 131 -22.63 7.16 9.80
CA PHE A 131 -24.05 7.45 9.86
C PHE A 131 -24.59 7.10 11.24
N ALA A 132 -24.99 8.12 11.99
CA ALA A 132 -25.62 7.97 13.29
C ALA A 132 -27.10 7.53 13.13
N PRO A 133 -27.71 6.89 14.13
CA PRO A 133 -29.09 6.40 14.04
C PRO A 133 -30.12 7.50 13.79
N ARG A 134 -29.85 8.73 14.26
CA ARG A 134 -30.74 9.90 14.12
C ARG A 134 -30.59 10.63 12.78
N GLY A 135 -29.82 10.07 11.84
CA GLY A 135 -29.58 10.65 10.52
C GLY A 135 -28.37 11.59 10.44
N ASP A 136 -27.70 11.87 11.57
CA ASP A 136 -26.47 12.67 11.55
C ASP A 136 -25.37 11.96 10.76
N VAL A 137 -24.67 12.74 9.94
CA VAL A 137 -23.53 12.28 9.14
C VAL A 137 -22.27 12.86 9.78
N LEU A 138 -21.40 11.97 10.25
CA LEU A 138 -20.20 12.32 11.00
C LEU A 138 -18.97 12.27 10.11
N ASP A 139 -18.09 13.24 10.30
CA ASP A 139 -16.78 13.27 9.64
C ASP A 139 -15.85 12.23 10.25
N ILE A 140 -15.09 11.55 9.39
CA ILE A 140 -14.01 10.65 9.81
C ILE A 140 -12.67 11.34 9.56
N LYS A 141 -11.88 11.47 10.62
CA LYS A 141 -10.62 12.23 10.61
C LYS A 141 -9.50 11.48 11.31
N GLY A 142 -8.26 11.76 10.91
CA GLY A 142 -7.06 11.41 11.66
C GLY A 142 -6.74 12.48 12.71
N VAL A 143 -6.83 12.13 14.00
CA VAL A 143 -6.86 13.11 15.10
C VAL A 143 -5.60 13.17 15.95
N LYS A 144 -4.87 12.05 16.11
CA LYS A 144 -3.67 11.98 16.95
C LYS A 144 -2.67 10.99 16.37
N ARG A 145 -1.42 11.43 16.19
CA ARG A 145 -0.30 10.57 15.79
C ARG A 145 0.49 10.14 17.03
N THR A 146 0.92 8.88 17.06
CA THR A 146 1.83 8.31 18.06
C THR A 146 2.80 7.39 17.33
N GLY A 147 4.04 7.83 17.17
CA GLY A 147 4.99 7.19 16.24
C GLY A 147 4.43 7.14 14.82
N ASN A 148 4.40 5.94 14.24
CA ASN A 148 3.92 5.70 12.88
C ASN A 148 2.41 5.46 12.79
N VAL A 149 1.71 5.44 13.92
CA VAL A 149 0.27 5.14 13.99
C VAL A 149 -0.53 6.41 14.22
N ILE A 150 -1.63 6.56 13.47
CA ILE A 150 -2.55 7.68 13.58
C ILE A 150 -3.93 7.16 14.00
N ASN A 151 -4.46 7.70 15.08
CA ASN A 151 -5.81 7.40 15.52
C ASN A 151 -6.83 8.02 14.57
N LEU A 152 -7.74 7.19 14.04
CA LEU A 152 -8.91 7.64 13.30
C LEU A 152 -10.12 7.69 14.24
N ARG A 153 -10.93 8.74 14.07
CA ARG A 153 -12.18 8.94 14.81
C ARG A 153 -13.27 9.41 13.87
N ALA A 154 -14.50 8.96 14.11
CA ALA A 154 -15.67 9.70 13.68
C ALA A 154 -15.98 10.77 14.74
N ILE A 155 -16.28 11.99 14.29
CA ILE A 155 -16.39 13.17 15.15
C ILE A 155 -17.79 13.76 15.01
N THR A 156 -18.47 13.92 16.14
CA THR A 156 -19.76 14.60 16.21
C THR A 156 -19.60 16.12 16.27
N LYS A 157 -20.70 16.86 16.07
CA LYS A 157 -20.69 18.33 16.11
C LYS A 157 -20.28 18.89 17.48
N ASP A 158 -20.56 18.16 18.55
CA ASP A 158 -20.18 18.44 19.94
C ASP A 158 -18.78 17.93 20.31
N GLY A 159 -18.03 17.37 19.34
CA GLY A 159 -16.63 16.98 19.53
C GLY A 159 -16.43 15.60 20.18
N VAL A 160 -17.47 14.78 20.29
CA VAL A 160 -17.36 13.40 20.80
C VAL A 160 -16.71 12.52 19.73
N PHE A 161 -15.75 11.69 20.18
CA PHE A 161 -14.95 10.83 19.31
C PHE A 161 -15.37 9.36 19.40
N TYR A 162 -15.61 8.77 18.23
CA TYR A 162 -16.01 7.39 18.06
C TYR A 162 -14.83 6.62 17.46
N THR A 163 -14.50 5.47 18.02
CA THR A 163 -13.37 4.65 17.57
C THR A 163 -13.72 3.92 16.29
N ILE A 164 -12.82 3.88 15.31
CA ILE A 164 -13.07 3.13 14.08
C ILE A 164 -12.51 1.71 14.23
N VAL A 165 -13.34 0.71 13.94
CA VAL A 165 -13.00 -0.72 14.02
C VAL A 165 -13.42 -1.45 12.76
N ALA A 166 -12.73 -2.54 12.45
CA ALA A 166 -13.13 -3.54 11.48
C ALA A 166 -13.54 -4.81 12.25
N VAL A 167 -14.71 -5.34 11.94
CA VAL A 167 -15.28 -6.52 12.61
C VAL A 167 -15.42 -7.65 11.59
N SER A 168 -14.81 -8.80 11.86
CA SER A 168 -14.88 -9.98 11.01
C SER A 168 -16.27 -10.63 11.08
N PRO A 169 -16.63 -11.50 10.11
CA PRO A 169 -17.84 -12.31 10.20
C PRO A 169 -17.91 -13.18 11.47
N ALA A 170 -16.75 -13.60 12.00
CA ALA A 170 -16.63 -14.37 13.23
C ALA A 170 -16.60 -13.50 14.51
N GLY A 171 -16.68 -12.18 14.39
CA GLY A 171 -16.68 -11.25 15.52
C GLY A 171 -15.29 -10.81 16.00
N GLU A 172 -14.22 -11.18 15.31
CA GLU A 172 -12.89 -10.65 15.58
C GLU A 172 -12.83 -9.15 15.29
N VAL A 173 -12.03 -8.41 16.05
CA VAL A 173 -11.97 -6.94 15.96
C VAL A 173 -10.55 -6.47 15.72
N ASN A 174 -10.38 -5.68 14.67
CA ASN A 174 -9.17 -4.91 14.40
C ASN A 174 -9.46 -3.41 14.50
N TYR A 175 -8.51 -2.62 14.99
CA TYR A 175 -8.65 -1.17 15.02
C TYR A 175 -8.25 -0.56 13.69
N VAL A 176 -9.07 0.33 13.15
CA VAL A 176 -8.73 1.04 11.91
C VAL A 176 -7.92 2.29 12.25
N LYS A 177 -6.69 2.33 11.74
CA LYS A 177 -5.70 3.38 12.00
C LYS A 177 -5.12 3.91 10.70
N GLY A 178 -4.52 5.09 10.77
CA GLY A 178 -3.54 5.53 9.79
C GLY A 178 -2.16 4.93 10.10
N LEU A 179 -1.43 4.54 9.07
CA LEU A 179 -0.02 4.14 9.11
C LEU A 179 0.80 5.08 8.24
N LYS A 180 1.77 5.74 8.86
CA LYS A 180 2.73 6.64 8.24
C LYS A 180 4.12 6.07 8.41
N MET A 181 4.78 5.70 7.31
CA MET A 181 6.10 5.07 7.35
C MET A 181 7.20 6.07 7.07
N LEU A 182 6.92 7.09 6.28
CA LEU A 182 7.89 8.13 5.94
C LEU A 182 7.78 9.33 6.88
N ASP A 183 8.93 9.97 7.11
CA ASP A 183 9.00 11.22 7.87
C ASP A 183 8.55 12.42 7.04
N SER A 184 8.61 12.34 5.70
CA SER A 184 8.08 13.35 4.79
C SER A 184 6.56 13.49 4.91
N ASP A 185 6.01 14.68 4.65
CA ASP A 185 4.56 14.90 4.68
C ASP A 185 3.81 14.00 3.68
N VAL A 186 4.37 13.87 2.47
CA VAL A 186 3.83 12.98 1.44
C VAL A 186 4.38 11.57 1.65
N GLU A 187 3.48 10.63 1.92
CA GLU A 187 3.76 9.18 2.00
C GLU A 187 3.79 8.55 0.60
N ALA A 188 2.86 8.96 -0.27
CA ALA A 188 2.72 8.48 -1.62
C ALA A 188 1.90 9.45 -2.47
N ILE A 189 2.00 9.32 -3.80
CA ILE A 189 1.06 9.95 -4.75
C ILE A 189 0.24 8.83 -5.38
N ILE A 190 -1.09 8.89 -5.27
CA ILE A 190 -2.02 7.88 -5.81
C ILE A 190 -3.00 8.60 -6.72
N SER A 191 -3.03 8.26 -8.00
CA SER A 191 -3.89 8.93 -8.99
C SER A 191 -3.76 10.45 -8.96
N GLY A 192 -2.53 10.96 -8.80
CA GLY A 192 -2.25 12.40 -8.68
C GLY A 192 -2.56 13.03 -7.31
N VAL A 193 -3.08 12.26 -6.35
CA VAL A 193 -3.40 12.75 -5.00
C VAL A 193 -2.24 12.50 -4.03
N SER A 194 -1.78 13.56 -3.37
CA SER A 194 -0.80 13.47 -2.27
C SER A 194 -1.43 12.85 -1.02
N VAL A 195 -0.93 11.69 -0.64
CA VAL A 195 -1.37 10.91 0.52
C VAL A 195 -0.45 11.16 1.69
N PHE A 196 -1.01 11.43 2.87
CA PHE A 196 -0.26 11.59 4.11
C PHE A 196 0.08 10.25 4.78
N ALA A 197 -0.85 9.30 4.73
CA ALA A 197 -0.72 8.00 5.38
C ALA A 197 -1.70 6.98 4.81
N HIS A 198 -1.36 5.70 4.94
CA HIS A 198 -2.22 4.59 4.58
C HIS A 198 -3.29 4.34 5.65
N VAL A 199 -4.50 3.92 5.27
CA VAL A 199 -5.50 3.44 6.24
C VAL A 199 -5.51 1.92 6.25
N LYS A 200 -5.37 1.33 7.44
CA LYS A 200 -5.26 -0.12 7.66
C LYS A 200 -6.07 -0.52 8.89
N ALA A 201 -6.58 -1.75 8.91
CA ALA A 201 -7.12 -2.35 10.13
C ALA A 201 -6.03 -3.21 10.77
N LEU A 202 -5.71 -2.92 12.03
CA LEU A 202 -4.59 -3.52 12.76
C LEU A 202 -5.12 -4.35 13.92
N LYS A 203 -4.60 -5.57 14.05
CA LYS A 203 -4.77 -6.36 15.27
C LYS A 203 -3.96 -5.68 16.38
N GLN A 204 -4.59 -5.46 17.54
CA GLN A 204 -3.96 -4.86 18.71
C GLN A 204 -4.12 -5.78 19.92
#